data_AF-A0A1M4EML8-F1
#
_entry.id   AF-A0A1M4EML8-F1
#
_cell.length_a   1.000
_cell.length_b   1.000
_cell.length_c   1.000
_cell.angle_alpha   90.00
_cell.angle_beta   90.00
_cell.angle_gamma   90.00
#
_symmetry.space_group_name_H-M   'P 1'
#
loop_
_entity.id
_entity.type
_entity.pdbx_description
1 polymer ?
#
loop_
_entity_poly.entity_id
_entity_poly.type
_entity_poly.pdbx_seq_one_letter_code
_entity_poly.pdbx_strand_id
1 'polypeptide(L)'
;MPDLLAGTVVLALDRPVSQYATDDTLQSNINTSGGYVEPTNQCRVTFTAPTSGRVKIVVGGGFRDETNNNQGFLGVEIRETNVSGAVVAAASAYVRGIISMPEASDYYYHSRITIMQGLRPGQVYFARIMMKTETAGSASVDLRQKNLAIIPVP
;
A
#
# COMPACT_ATOMS: atom_id res chain seq x y z
N MET A 1 6.36 -18.10 16.97
CA MET A 1 5.77 -18.80 15.82
C MET A 1 6.93 -19.22 14.94
N PRO A 2 7.19 -20.52 14.78
CA PRO A 2 8.49 -21.00 14.33
C PRO A 2 8.66 -20.71 12.84
N ASP A 3 9.82 -20.19 12.45
CA ASP A 3 10.29 -20.32 11.08
C ASP A 3 10.22 -21.82 10.70
N LEU A 4 9.98 -22.11 9.42
CA LEU A 4 10.04 -23.48 8.91
C LEU A 4 11.35 -24.14 9.37
N LEU A 5 11.22 -25.18 10.21
CA LEU A 5 12.38 -25.85 10.78
C LEU A 5 13.25 -26.43 9.65
N ALA A 6 14.56 -26.42 9.85
CA ALA A 6 15.48 -27.03 8.89
C ALA A 6 15.07 -28.50 8.63
N GLY A 7 14.98 -28.88 7.35
CA GLY A 7 14.56 -30.23 6.94
C GLY A 7 13.04 -30.42 6.79
N THR A 8 12.22 -29.38 7.01
CA THR A 8 10.78 -29.45 6.69
C THR A 8 10.52 -29.38 5.20
N VAL A 9 9.51 -30.12 4.74
CA VAL A 9 9.06 -30.09 3.34
C VAL A 9 8.37 -28.75 3.10
N VAL A 10 8.90 -27.98 2.14
CA VAL A 10 8.28 -26.72 1.70
C VAL A 10 7.11 -27.04 0.78
N LEU A 11 5.91 -26.65 1.19
CA LEU A 11 4.68 -26.77 0.44
C LEU A 11 4.39 -25.48 -0.33
N ALA A 12 3.49 -25.56 -1.32
CA ALA A 12 3.11 -24.39 -2.11
C ALA A 12 2.57 -23.22 -1.27
N LEU A 13 1.90 -23.51 -0.14
CA LEU A 13 1.36 -22.49 0.77
C LEU A 13 2.43 -21.81 1.64
N ASP A 14 3.63 -22.39 1.75
CA ASP A 14 4.74 -21.75 2.48
C ASP A 14 5.33 -20.57 1.70
N ARG A 15 5.21 -20.62 0.37
CA ARG A 15 5.68 -19.57 -0.55
C ARG A 15 4.65 -19.31 -1.66
N PRO A 16 3.50 -18.71 -1.34
CA PRO A 16 2.58 -18.24 -2.37
C PRO A 16 3.29 -17.27 -3.32
N VAL A 17 2.75 -17.10 -4.51
CA VAL A 17 3.32 -16.19 -5.52
C VAL A 17 3.25 -14.74 -5.00
N SER A 18 4.35 -14.01 -5.18
CA SER A 18 4.38 -12.57 -4.88
C SER A 18 3.51 -11.81 -5.87
N GLN A 19 2.78 -10.82 -5.38
CA GLN A 19 1.83 -10.05 -6.19
C GLN A 19 2.33 -8.62 -6.32
N TYR A 20 2.15 -8.03 -7.50
CA TYR A 20 2.61 -6.69 -7.81
C TYR A 20 1.62 -5.97 -8.71
N ALA A 21 1.42 -4.68 -8.45
CA ALA A 21 0.71 -3.76 -9.30
C ALA A 21 1.42 -2.40 -9.32
N THR A 22 1.37 -1.73 -10.47
CA THR A 22 1.83 -0.35 -10.61
C THR A 22 0.97 0.40 -11.60
N ASP A 23 0.89 1.70 -11.42
CA ASP A 23 0.26 2.63 -12.33
C ASP A 23 1.06 3.95 -12.29
N ASP A 24 1.37 4.48 -13.46
CA ASP A 24 2.12 5.72 -13.69
C ASP A 24 1.29 6.81 -14.39
N THR A 25 -0.03 6.59 -14.46
CA THR A 25 -0.96 7.57 -15.02
C THR A 25 -1.09 8.73 -14.04
N LEU A 26 -0.74 9.93 -14.51
CA LEU A 26 -0.82 11.17 -13.73
C LEU A 26 -2.26 11.43 -13.27
N GLN A 27 -2.40 11.67 -11.97
CA GLN A 27 -3.61 12.20 -11.39
C GLN A 27 -3.29 13.56 -10.77
N SER A 28 -3.89 14.61 -11.35
CA SER A 28 -3.60 15.99 -10.95
C SER A 28 -4.67 16.62 -10.06
N ASN A 29 -4.29 17.67 -9.35
CA ASN A 29 -5.16 18.49 -8.50
C ASN A 29 -5.96 17.67 -7.48
N ILE A 30 -5.30 16.70 -6.84
CA ILE A 30 -5.93 15.83 -5.86
C ILE A 30 -6.17 16.63 -4.59
N ASN A 31 -7.42 16.68 -4.15
CA ASN A 31 -7.81 17.12 -2.82
C ASN A 31 -8.72 16.06 -2.20
N THR A 32 -8.26 15.45 -1.12
CA THR A 32 -9.06 14.50 -0.36
C THR A 32 -9.54 15.24 0.89
N SER A 33 -10.85 15.41 1.05
CA SER A 33 -11.49 16.15 2.14
C SER A 33 -11.36 15.44 3.51
N GLY A 34 -10.13 15.23 3.98
CA GLY A 34 -9.75 14.75 5.32
C GLY A 34 -9.53 13.25 5.47
N GLY A 35 -9.98 12.42 4.53
CA GLY A 35 -9.91 10.95 4.60
C GLY A 35 -9.08 10.29 3.50
N TYR A 36 -8.70 9.02 3.73
CA TYR A 36 -8.12 8.19 2.68
C TYR A 36 -9.21 7.81 1.67
N VAL A 37 -8.95 8.08 0.39
CA VAL A 37 -9.79 7.70 -0.74
C VAL A 37 -8.99 6.84 -1.71
N GLU A 38 -9.70 6.03 -2.51
CA GLU A 38 -9.04 5.29 -3.57
C GLU A 38 -8.65 6.26 -4.70
N PRO A 39 -7.41 6.20 -5.23
CA PRO A 39 -7.04 6.96 -6.41
C PRO A 39 -7.91 6.59 -7.61
N THR A 40 -8.13 7.53 -8.53
CA THR A 40 -8.93 7.27 -9.74
C THR A 40 -8.29 6.18 -10.58
N ASN A 41 -6.96 6.21 -10.68
CA ASN A 41 -6.19 5.14 -11.29
C ASN A 41 -5.84 4.11 -10.22
N GLN A 42 -6.55 2.98 -10.24
CA GLN A 42 -6.48 1.99 -9.17
C GLN A 42 -5.18 1.19 -9.21
N CYS A 43 -4.58 0.96 -8.04
CA CYS A 43 -3.43 0.07 -7.87
C CYS A 43 -3.76 -0.93 -6.74
N ARG A 44 -4.03 -2.18 -7.13
CA ARG A 44 -4.59 -3.21 -6.24
C ARG A 44 -4.12 -4.61 -6.64
N VAL A 45 -4.05 -5.50 -5.66
CA VAL A 45 -3.68 -6.91 -5.84
C VAL A 45 -4.51 -7.80 -4.91
N THR A 46 -4.64 -9.07 -5.29
CA THR A 46 -5.19 -10.13 -4.44
C THR A 46 -4.09 -11.14 -4.16
N PHE A 47 -3.90 -11.52 -2.89
CA PHE A 47 -2.85 -12.44 -2.49
C PHE A 47 -3.34 -13.46 -1.45
N THR A 48 -2.66 -14.61 -1.38
CA THR A 48 -2.90 -15.62 -0.36
C THR A 48 -1.86 -15.48 0.74
N ALA A 49 -2.29 -15.44 2.01
CA ALA A 49 -1.35 -15.37 3.12
C ALA A 49 -0.56 -16.69 3.28
N PRO A 50 0.77 -16.64 3.45
CA PRO A 50 1.59 -17.83 3.64
C PRO A 50 1.30 -18.52 4.97
N THR A 51 1.84 -19.73 5.16
CA THR A 51 1.76 -20.49 6.42
C THR A 51 2.26 -19.72 7.64
N SER A 52 3.23 -18.82 7.46
CA SER A 52 3.72 -17.95 8.53
C SER A 52 2.74 -16.86 8.96
N GLY A 53 1.73 -16.53 8.13
CA GLY A 53 0.85 -15.39 8.34
C GLY A 53 1.53 -14.03 8.19
N ARG A 54 2.72 -13.97 7.55
CA ARG A 54 3.53 -12.76 7.38
C ARG A 54 3.74 -12.41 5.91
N VAL A 55 3.63 -11.12 5.59
CA VAL A 55 3.94 -10.60 4.25
C VAL A 55 4.76 -9.31 4.35
N LYS A 56 5.69 -9.13 3.42
CA LYS A 56 6.33 -7.83 3.15
C LYS A 56 5.42 -7.04 2.22
N ILE A 57 5.13 -5.81 2.60
CA ILE A 57 4.36 -4.84 1.84
C ILE A 57 5.33 -3.77 1.39
N VAL A 58 5.46 -3.61 0.07
CA VAL A 58 6.21 -2.52 -0.56
C VAL A 58 5.19 -1.53 -1.09
N VAL A 59 5.30 -0.29 -0.63
CA VAL A 59 4.48 0.84 -1.06
C VAL A 59 5.39 1.90 -1.59
N GLY A 60 5.07 2.43 -2.76
CA GLY A 60 5.88 3.43 -3.41
C GLY A 60 5.03 4.33 -4.29
N GLY A 61 5.54 5.52 -4.51
CA GLY A 61 4.87 6.49 -5.35
C GLY A 61 5.62 7.80 -5.43
N GLY A 62 5.08 8.70 -6.24
CA GLY A 62 5.65 10.02 -6.48
C GLY A 62 4.57 11.07 -6.41
N PHE A 63 4.76 12.03 -5.50
CA PHE A 63 3.93 13.23 -5.41
C PHE A 63 4.74 14.47 -5.73
N ARG A 64 4.06 15.49 -6.22
CA ARG A 64 4.52 16.88 -6.13
C ARG A 64 3.43 17.72 -5.49
N ASP A 65 3.83 18.76 -4.80
CA ASP A 65 2.94 19.82 -4.36
C ASP A 65 2.57 20.69 -5.57
N GLU A 66 1.29 21.08 -5.64
CA GLU A 66 0.82 22.06 -6.62
C GLU A 66 0.87 23.49 -6.06
N THR A 67 0.63 23.69 -4.75
CA THR A 67 0.64 25.03 -4.11
C THR A 67 0.73 24.92 -2.59
N ASN A 68 1.27 25.91 -1.86
CA ASN A 68 1.08 26.03 -0.40
C ASN A 68 1.69 24.92 0.48
N ASN A 69 2.72 24.22 0.01
CA ASN A 69 3.50 23.28 0.80
C ASN A 69 2.67 22.06 1.28
N ASN A 70 1.87 21.45 0.40
CA ASN A 70 0.99 20.34 0.79
C ASN A 70 1.68 18.99 0.78
N GLN A 71 1.30 18.14 1.74
CA GLN A 71 1.70 16.75 1.75
C GLN A 71 0.68 15.81 1.10
N GLY A 72 1.20 14.89 0.28
CA GLY A 72 0.51 13.71 -0.21
C GLY A 72 0.83 12.50 0.66
N PHE A 73 -0.18 11.71 0.97
CA PHE A 73 -0.11 10.52 1.81
C PHE A 73 -0.57 9.33 0.98
N LEU A 74 0.28 8.31 0.81
CA LEU A 74 -0.12 7.00 0.29
C LEU A 74 -0.06 5.98 1.41
N GLY A 75 -1.08 5.14 1.51
CA GLY A 75 -1.13 4.01 2.41
C GLY A 75 -1.77 2.79 1.76
N VAL A 76 -1.54 1.62 2.33
CA VAL A 76 -2.21 0.39 1.88
C VAL A 76 -3.36 0.04 2.81
N GLU A 77 -4.52 -0.23 2.22
CA GLU A 77 -5.64 -0.88 2.89
C GLU A 77 -5.65 -2.36 2.52
N ILE A 78 -5.87 -3.24 3.51
CA ILE A 78 -6.00 -4.68 3.32
C ILE A 78 -7.35 -5.14 3.85
N ARG A 79 -8.05 -5.91 3.01
CA ARG A 79 -9.38 -6.47 3.27
C ARG A 79 -9.38 -7.98 3.05
N GLU A 80 -10.32 -8.66 3.67
CA GLU A 80 -10.55 -10.09 3.41
C GLU A 80 -11.19 -10.29 2.03
N THR A 81 -10.67 -11.22 1.23
CA THR A 81 -11.28 -11.75 -0.01
C THR A 81 -11.39 -10.77 -1.18
N ASN A 82 -12.03 -9.61 -1.01
CA ASN A 82 -12.32 -8.64 -2.07
C ASN A 82 -12.50 -7.21 -1.51
N VAL A 83 -12.82 -6.25 -2.40
CA VAL A 83 -12.99 -4.83 -2.06
C VAL A 83 -14.10 -4.55 -1.05
N SER A 84 -15.14 -5.40 -1.02
CA SER A 84 -16.27 -5.28 -0.09
C SER A 84 -16.07 -6.07 1.21
N GLY A 85 -14.92 -6.75 1.36
CA GLY A 85 -14.60 -7.51 2.55
C GLY A 85 -14.29 -6.65 3.78
N ALA A 86 -14.22 -7.33 4.93
CA ALA A 86 -13.86 -6.71 6.20
C ALA A 86 -12.45 -6.13 6.14
N VAL A 87 -12.27 -4.94 6.72
CA VAL A 87 -10.96 -4.28 6.80
C VAL A 87 -10.10 -4.99 7.85
N VAL A 88 -8.96 -5.51 7.41
CA VAL A 88 -7.95 -6.18 8.25
C VAL A 88 -6.89 -5.17 8.66
N ALA A 89 -6.52 -4.28 7.74
CA ALA A 89 -5.65 -3.15 8.01
C ALA A 89 -6.16 -1.91 7.27
N ALA A 90 -6.48 -0.86 8.01
CA ALA A 90 -6.83 0.43 7.44
C ALA A 90 -5.61 1.12 6.81
N ALA A 91 -5.85 1.95 5.80
CA ALA A 91 -4.80 2.73 5.16
C ALA A 91 -4.14 3.70 6.14
N SER A 92 -2.80 3.70 6.15
CA SER A 92 -2.01 4.64 6.93
C SER A 92 -0.61 4.78 6.35
N ALA A 93 -0.27 6.00 5.91
CA ALA A 93 1.07 6.36 5.45
C ALA A 93 2.12 6.27 6.56
N TYR A 94 1.73 6.51 7.82
CA TYR A 94 2.63 6.44 8.97
C TYR A 94 3.03 5.00 9.31
N VAL A 95 2.16 4.02 9.03
CA VAL A 95 2.42 2.62 9.39
C VAL A 95 2.82 1.78 8.18
N ARG A 96 2.10 1.88 7.05
CA ARG A 96 2.26 1.03 5.84
C ARG A 96 2.10 1.87 4.58
N GLY A 97 2.96 2.87 4.46
CA GLY A 97 2.94 3.76 3.32
C GLY A 97 3.99 4.85 3.39
N ILE A 98 3.72 5.92 2.66
CA ILE A 98 4.69 6.97 2.34
C ILE A 98 4.03 8.35 2.40
N ILE A 99 4.79 9.37 2.82
CA ILE A 99 4.34 10.76 2.93
C ILE A 99 5.33 11.65 2.15
N SER A 100 4.83 12.44 1.21
CA SER A 100 5.67 13.37 0.46
C SER A 100 6.25 14.48 1.33
N MET A 101 7.31 15.11 0.86
CA MET A 101 7.73 16.40 1.41
C MET A 101 6.66 17.46 1.10
N PRO A 102 6.43 18.42 2.01
CA PRO A 102 5.43 19.46 1.81
C PRO A 102 5.77 20.39 0.64
N GLU A 103 7.02 20.81 0.48
CA GLU A 103 7.41 21.83 -0.52
C GLU A 103 7.94 21.24 -1.84
N ALA A 104 7.60 19.98 -2.16
CA ALA A 104 8.13 19.29 -3.33
C ALA A 104 7.55 19.86 -4.64
N SER A 105 8.21 20.86 -5.23
CA SER A 105 7.79 21.51 -6.49
C SER A 105 7.91 20.62 -7.73
N ASP A 106 8.70 19.55 -7.64
CA ASP A 106 8.80 18.49 -8.63
C ASP A 106 8.54 17.13 -7.96
N TYR A 107 8.34 16.08 -8.76
CA TYR A 107 7.95 14.77 -8.26
C TYR A 107 9.01 14.17 -7.34
N TYR A 108 8.63 14.04 -6.07
CA TYR A 108 9.40 13.37 -5.03
C TYR A 108 8.97 11.90 -4.95
N TYR A 109 9.84 11.00 -5.44
CA TYR A 109 9.59 9.56 -5.42
C TYR A 109 10.22 8.92 -4.20
N HIS A 110 9.45 8.09 -3.52
CA HIS A 110 9.98 7.27 -2.45
C HIS A 110 9.16 6.01 -2.24
N SER A 111 9.76 5.07 -1.50
CA SER A 111 9.13 3.80 -1.17
C SER A 111 9.42 3.41 0.28
N ARG A 112 8.54 2.58 0.82
CA ARG A 112 8.70 1.99 2.14
C ARG A 112 8.34 0.52 2.09
N ILE A 113 9.17 -0.28 2.76
CA ILE A 113 8.92 -1.69 2.99
C ILE A 113 8.49 -1.87 4.44
N THR A 114 7.40 -2.61 4.64
CA THR A 114 6.88 -2.91 5.98
C THR A 114 6.52 -4.38 6.07
N ILE A 115 6.65 -4.98 7.25
CA ILE A 115 6.21 -6.36 7.49
C ILE A 115 4.85 -6.30 8.17
N MET A 116 3.87 -6.98 7.58
CA MET A 116 2.59 -7.26 8.22
C MET A 116 2.58 -8.70 8.73
N GLN A 117 2.00 -8.90 9.90
CA GLN A 117 1.92 -10.18 10.59
C GLN A 117 0.50 -10.39 11.11
N GLY A 118 0.20 -11.62 11.54
CA GLY A 118 -1.13 -11.97 12.07
C GLY A 118 -2.19 -12.22 11.00
N LEU A 119 -1.78 -12.43 9.74
CA LEU A 119 -2.70 -12.89 8.69
C LEU A 119 -3.01 -14.37 8.91
N ARG A 120 -4.25 -14.76 8.61
CA ARG A 120 -4.67 -16.16 8.69
C ARG A 120 -4.04 -16.95 7.54
N PRO A 121 -3.25 -17.99 7.79
CA PRO A 121 -2.67 -18.83 6.74
C PRO A 121 -3.71 -19.36 5.74
N GLY A 122 -3.41 -19.29 4.45
CA GLY A 122 -4.32 -19.76 3.38
C GLY A 122 -5.49 -18.84 3.07
N GLN A 123 -5.74 -17.80 3.87
CA GLN A 123 -6.78 -16.81 3.58
C GLN A 123 -6.36 -15.94 2.39
N VAL A 124 -7.32 -15.66 1.50
CA VAL A 124 -7.16 -14.69 0.42
C VAL A 124 -7.47 -13.30 0.94
N TYR A 125 -6.58 -12.35 0.64
CA TYR A 125 -6.70 -10.95 1.00
C TYR A 125 -6.63 -10.07 -0.25
N PHE A 126 -7.35 -8.97 -0.20
CA PHE A 126 -7.33 -7.89 -1.19
C PHE A 126 -6.57 -6.71 -0.61
N ALA A 127 -5.54 -6.23 -1.30
CA ALA A 127 -4.78 -5.05 -0.93
C ALA A 127 -4.91 -3.98 -2.01
N ARG A 128 -5.12 -2.73 -1.59
CA ARG A 128 -5.14 -1.59 -2.51
C ARG A 128 -4.41 -0.39 -1.93
N ILE A 129 -3.91 0.44 -2.83
CA ILE A 129 -3.37 1.75 -2.51
C ILE A 129 -4.55 2.71 -2.27
N MET A 130 -4.43 3.44 -1.17
CA MET A 130 -5.30 4.55 -0.81
C MET A 130 -4.46 5.81 -0.68
N MET A 131 -5.04 6.95 -1.01
CA MET A 131 -4.37 8.24 -0.95
C MET A 131 -5.15 9.22 -0.06
N LYS A 132 -4.41 10.13 0.56
CA LYS A 132 -4.94 11.28 1.28
C LYS A 132 -4.04 12.48 0.98
N THR A 133 -4.59 13.68 0.98
CA THR A 133 -3.88 14.95 1.06
C THR A 133 -3.96 15.52 2.45
N GLU A 134 -3.05 16.43 2.75
CA GLU A 134 -3.11 17.21 3.97
C GLU A 134 -4.50 17.85 4.15
N THR A 135 -4.97 17.93 5.40
CA THR A 135 -6.34 18.36 5.72
C THR A 135 -6.51 19.89 5.68
N ALA A 136 -5.66 20.62 4.97
CA ALA A 136 -5.81 22.06 4.76
C ALA A 136 -6.84 22.30 3.64
N GLY A 137 -7.74 23.27 3.82
CA GLY A 137 -8.90 23.49 2.94
C GLY A 137 -8.60 23.78 1.46
N SER A 138 -7.33 23.99 1.12
CA SER A 138 -6.82 24.20 -0.25
C SER A 138 -5.69 23.24 -0.64
N ALA A 139 -5.49 22.14 0.11
CA ALA A 139 -4.40 21.22 -0.19
C ALA A 139 -4.64 20.50 -1.53
N SER A 140 -3.67 20.63 -2.43
CA SER A 140 -3.66 20.05 -3.76
C SER A 140 -2.30 19.44 -4.03
N VAL A 141 -2.28 18.16 -4.41
CA VAL A 141 -1.07 17.46 -4.85
C VAL A 141 -1.34 16.73 -6.15
N ASP A 142 -0.27 16.47 -6.89
CA ASP A 142 -0.28 15.63 -8.07
C ASP A 142 0.37 14.28 -7.75
N LEU A 143 -0.22 13.19 -8.24
CA LEU A 143 0.27 11.83 -8.03
C LEU A 143 0.68 11.23 -9.39
N ARG A 144 1.97 10.99 -9.57
CA ARG A 144 2.53 10.47 -10.83
C ARG A 144 2.63 8.96 -10.86
N GLN A 145 3.05 8.34 -9.77
CA GLN A 145 3.28 6.90 -9.73
C GLN A 145 2.74 6.29 -8.46
N LYS A 146 2.24 5.06 -8.57
CA LYS A 146 1.84 4.21 -7.46
C LYS A 146 2.40 2.82 -7.70
N ASN A 147 2.98 2.20 -6.68
CA ASN A 147 3.36 0.81 -6.71
C ASN A 147 2.90 0.10 -5.43
N LEU A 148 2.55 -1.17 -5.60
CA LEU A 148 2.19 -2.07 -4.53
C LEU A 148 2.79 -3.43 -4.82
N ALA A 149 3.64 -3.93 -3.92
CA ALA A 149 4.10 -5.31 -3.96
C ALA A 149 3.77 -6.00 -2.63
N ILE A 150 3.22 -7.21 -2.72
CA ILE A 150 3.02 -8.11 -1.59
C ILE A 150 3.90 -9.34 -1.81
N ILE A 151 4.88 -9.51 -0.91
CA ILE A 151 5.86 -10.59 -0.99
C ILE A 151 5.69 -11.47 0.25
N PRO A 152 5.26 -12.73 0.10
CA PRO A 152 5.14 -13.65 1.23
C PRO A 152 6.47 -13.86 1.95
N VAL A 153 6.41 -13.92 3.28
CA VAL A 153 7.57 -14.21 4.13
C VAL A 153 7.35 -15.59 4.71
N PRO A 154 8.23 -16.58 4.45
CA PRO A 154 8.14 -17.90 5.09
C PRO A 154 8.26 -17.84 6.60
#